data_AF-A0A944R737-F1
#
_entry.id   AF-A0A944R737-F1
#
_cell.length_a   1.000
_cell.length_b   1.000
_cell.length_c   1.000
_cell.angle_alpha   90.00
_cell.angle_beta   90.00
_cell.angle_gamma   90.00
#
_symmetry.space_group_name_H-M   'P 1'
#
loop_
_entity.id
_entity.type
_entity.pdbx_description
1 polymer ?
#
loop_
_entity_poly.entity_id
_entity_poly.type
_entity_poly.pdbx_seq_one_letter_code
_entity_poly.pdbx_strand_id
1 'polypeptide(L)'
;WNDRFDDINAFEKHLARNGTKIVKFFLHVSKEEQKSRFLDRINRPDKHWKFAGADITERQYFDDYTKAYEEMIAATSTEHAPWYVIPADKKWVSRAAVATILAGTIQQLGLTWPAVSGEQEQEIKSARKKLEAE
;
A
#
# COMPACT_ATOMS: atom_id res chain seq x y z
N TRP A 1 3.77 19.66 15.16
CA TRP A 1 3.70 18.61 14.11
C TRP A 1 4.65 18.88 12.96
N ASN A 2 4.85 20.14 12.55
CA ASN A 2 5.76 20.53 11.46
C ASN A 2 7.13 19.83 11.48
N ASP A 3 7.86 19.87 12.61
CA ASP A 3 9.17 19.19 12.69
C ASP A 3 9.09 17.69 12.36
N ARG A 4 8.02 16.99 12.78
CA ARG A 4 7.82 15.58 12.42
C ARG A 4 7.53 15.40 10.93
N PHE A 5 6.79 16.32 10.32
CA PHE A 5 6.54 16.26 8.88
C PHE A 5 7.84 16.49 8.10
N ASP A 6 8.68 17.42 8.55
CA ASP A 6 10.00 17.65 7.98
C ASP A 6 10.91 16.42 8.13
N ASP A 7 10.92 15.78 9.29
CA ASP A 7 11.67 14.54 9.54
C ASP A 7 11.19 13.39 8.63
N ILE A 8 9.87 13.21 8.50
CA ILE A 8 9.26 12.21 7.60
C ILE A 8 9.66 12.48 6.15
N ASN A 9 9.53 13.73 5.70
CA ASN A 9 9.89 14.12 4.34
C ASN A 9 11.39 13.92 4.07
N ALA A 10 12.25 14.24 5.04
CA ALA A 10 13.68 14.01 4.94
C ALA A 10 14.02 12.51 4.83
N PHE A 11 13.37 11.68 5.63
CA PHE A 11 13.51 10.22 5.59
C PHE A 11 13.07 9.64 4.25
N GLU A 12 11.87 10.00 3.78
CA GLU A 12 11.33 9.54 2.50
C GLU A 12 12.21 9.99 1.32
N LYS A 13 12.71 11.24 1.36
CA LYS A 13 13.64 11.76 0.37
C LYS A 13 14.96 11.00 0.36
N HIS A 14 15.49 10.64 1.54
CA HIS A 14 16.70 9.83 1.63
C HIS A 14 16.49 8.47 0.96
N LEU A 15 15.41 7.77 1.27
CA LEU A 15 15.09 6.47 0.66
C LEU A 15 14.90 6.57 -0.86
N ALA A 16 14.17 7.59 -1.33
CA ALA A 16 13.93 7.82 -2.75
C ALA A 16 15.23 8.03 -3.54
N ARG A 17 16.18 8.77 -2.97
CA ARG A 17 17.52 8.97 -3.57
C ARG A 17 18.35 7.68 -3.63
N ASN A 18 18.05 6.71 -2.78
CA ASN A 18 18.73 5.42 -2.72
C ASN A 18 17.96 4.31 -3.46
N GLY A 19 17.10 4.67 -4.41
CA GLY A 19 16.42 3.72 -5.30
C GLY A 19 15.11 3.13 -4.76
N THR A 20 14.61 3.59 -3.61
CA THR A 20 13.31 3.14 -3.08
C THR A 20 12.18 3.96 -3.69
N LYS A 21 11.29 3.34 -4.46
CA LYS A 21 10.06 4.00 -4.93
C LYS A 21 8.99 3.94 -3.84
N ILE A 22 8.61 5.10 -3.30
CA ILE A 22 7.62 5.20 -2.22
C ILE A 22 6.26 5.56 -2.82
N VAL A 23 5.21 4.87 -2.40
CA VAL A 23 3.81 5.18 -2.71
C VAL A 23 2.98 4.96 -1.46
N LYS A 24 2.22 5.98 -1.03
CA LYS A 24 1.45 5.96 0.22
C LYS A 24 -0.04 5.99 -0.07
N PHE A 25 -0.82 5.16 0.61
CA PHE A 25 -2.27 5.04 0.41
C PHE A 25 -3.02 5.34 1.70
N PHE A 26 -3.92 6.32 1.67
CA PHE A 26 -4.88 6.55 2.74
C PHE A 26 -6.23 5.96 2.33
N LEU A 27 -6.67 4.90 3.01
CA LEU A 27 -7.95 4.24 2.75
C LEU A 27 -9.08 5.00 3.48
N HIS A 28 -9.71 5.92 2.79
CA HIS A 28 -10.73 6.80 3.35
C HIS A 28 -12.09 6.11 3.42
N VAL A 29 -12.48 5.71 4.62
CA VAL A 29 -13.79 5.09 4.94
C VAL A 29 -14.68 6.13 5.60
N SER A 30 -15.91 6.27 5.12
CA SER A 30 -16.90 7.17 5.71
C SER A 30 -17.27 6.76 7.14
N LYS A 31 -17.71 7.73 7.94
CA LYS A 31 -18.16 7.51 9.31
C LYS A 31 -19.34 6.53 9.34
N GLU A 32 -20.19 6.56 8.31
CA GLU A 32 -21.35 5.71 8.10
C GLU A 32 -20.95 4.27 7.81
N GLU A 33 -20.06 4.05 6.83
CA GLU A 33 -19.61 2.70 6.47
C GLU A 33 -18.80 2.08 7.62
N GLN A 34 -17.99 2.87 8.33
CA GLN A 34 -17.27 2.36 9.51
C GLN A 34 -18.26 1.86 10.58
N LYS A 35 -19.35 2.59 10.84
CA LYS A 35 -20.41 2.15 11.77
C LYS A 35 -21.03 0.83 11.31
N SER A 36 -21.41 0.75 10.04
CA SER A 36 -22.00 -0.45 9.43
C SER A 36 -21.09 -1.67 9.62
N ARG A 37 -19.78 -1.51 9.36
CA ARG A 37 -18.78 -2.58 9.54
C ARG A 37 -18.60 -3.00 10.99
N PHE A 38 -18.63 -2.07 11.94
CA PHE A 38 -18.55 -2.42 13.36
C PHE A 38 -19.78 -3.20 13.81
N LEU A 39 -20.98 -2.79 13.41
CA LEU A 39 -22.21 -3.51 13.70
C LEU A 39 -22.21 -4.92 13.08
N ASP A 40 -21.75 -5.08 11.83
CA ASP A 40 -21.60 -6.40 11.20
C ASP A 40 -20.65 -7.30 11.99
N ARG A 41 -19.51 -6.77 12.47
CA ARG A 41 -18.57 -7.54 13.30
C ARG A 41 -19.18 -7.97 14.63
N ILE A 42 -19.97 -7.12 15.28
CA ILE A 42 -20.62 -7.42 16.56
C ILE A 42 -21.74 -8.46 16.37
N ASN A 43 -22.52 -8.34 15.31
CA ASN A 43 -23.67 -9.21 15.06
C ASN A 43 -23.27 -10.61 14.56
N ARG A 44 -22.00 -10.82 14.22
CA ARG A 44 -21.49 -12.06 13.64
C ARG A 44 -20.51 -12.76 14.57
N PRO A 45 -20.90 -13.88 15.20
CA PRO A 45 -20.01 -14.65 16.08
C PRO A 45 -18.68 -15.06 15.42
N ASP A 46 -18.70 -15.37 14.11
CA ASP A 46 -17.48 -15.72 13.34
C ASP A 46 -16.51 -14.53 13.12
N LYS A 47 -16.90 -13.32 13.54
CA LYS A 47 -16.13 -12.08 13.39
C LYS A 47 -15.78 -11.42 14.72
N HIS A 48 -16.25 -11.93 15.86
CA HIS A 48 -16.00 -11.35 17.19
C HIS A 48 -14.52 -11.18 17.49
N TRP A 49 -13.68 -12.12 17.06
CA TRP A 49 -12.22 -12.03 17.24
C TRP A 49 -11.58 -10.81 16.56
N LYS A 50 -12.25 -10.16 15.60
CA LYS A 50 -11.79 -8.95 14.90
C LYS A 50 -12.28 -7.65 15.54
N PHE A 51 -13.07 -7.74 16.61
CA PHE A 51 -13.60 -6.58 17.29
C PHE A 51 -12.70 -6.21 18.46
N ALA A 52 -12.29 -4.95 18.54
CA ALA A 52 -11.63 -4.38 19.70
C ALA A 52 -12.50 -3.26 20.28
N GLY A 53 -12.75 -3.27 21.59
CA GLY A 53 -13.53 -2.22 22.25
C GLY A 53 -12.91 -0.82 22.08
N ALA A 54 -11.59 -0.76 21.96
CA ALA A 54 -10.85 0.47 21.66
C ALA A 54 -11.31 1.14 20.35
N ASP A 55 -11.70 0.36 19.33
CA ASP A 55 -12.16 0.90 18.03
C ASP A 55 -13.38 1.82 18.17
N ILE A 56 -14.24 1.57 19.16
CA ILE A 56 -15.42 2.40 19.45
C ILE A 56 -15.03 3.68 20.18
N THR A 57 -14.00 3.62 21.02
CA THR A 57 -13.46 4.79 21.73
C THR A 57 -12.78 5.73 20.73
N GLU A 58 -11.92 5.20 19.86
CA GLU A 58 -11.24 5.97 18.81
C GLU A 58 -12.23 6.63 17.83
N ARG A 59 -13.36 5.98 17.56
CA ARG A 59 -14.43 6.54 16.71
C ARG A 59 -14.99 7.86 17.24
N GLN A 60 -14.91 8.14 18.54
CA GLN A 60 -15.37 9.42 19.10
C GLN A 60 -14.50 10.59 18.60
N TYR A 61 -13.24 10.32 18.29
CA TYR A 61 -12.27 11.29 17.78
C TYR A 61 -12.21 11.31 16.25
N PHE A 62 -13.24 10.82 15.53
CA PHE A 62 -13.24 10.73 14.07
C PHE A 62 -12.85 12.07 13.41
N ASP A 63 -13.40 13.17 13.90
CA ASP A 63 -13.21 14.48 13.30
C ASP A 63 -11.78 15.01 13.59
N ASP A 64 -11.23 14.71 14.78
CA ASP A 64 -9.83 15.01 15.13
C ASP A 64 -8.85 14.19 14.28
N TYR A 65 -9.12 12.90 14.06
CA TYR A 65 -8.34 12.06 13.16
C TYR A 65 -8.40 12.56 11.72
N THR A 66 -9.58 12.93 11.22
CA THR A 66 -9.75 13.48 9.86
C THR A 66 -8.88 14.73 9.70
N LYS A 67 -8.93 15.66 10.66
CA LYS A 67 -8.07 16.85 10.64
C LYS A 67 -6.58 16.50 10.66
N ALA A 68 -6.16 15.56 11.50
CA ALA A 68 -4.77 15.11 11.56
C ALA A 68 -4.32 14.47 10.23
N TYR A 69 -5.17 13.68 9.57
CA TYR A 69 -4.88 13.10 8.26
C TYR A 69 -4.77 14.19 7.18
N GLU A 70 -5.67 15.17 7.16
CA GLU A 70 -5.62 16.29 6.21
C GLU A 70 -4.30 17.06 6.33
N GLU A 71 -3.91 17.44 7.56
CA GLU A 71 -2.65 18.14 7.82
C GLU A 71 -1.43 17.29 7.40
N MET A 72 -1.40 16.00 7.79
CA MET A 72 -0.31 15.10 7.43
C MET A 72 -0.18 14.90 5.92
N ILE A 73 -1.29 14.64 5.22
CA ILE A 73 -1.27 14.39 3.77
C ILE A 73 -0.83 15.66 3.03
N ALA A 74 -1.35 16.82 3.41
CA ALA A 74 -0.97 18.10 2.82
C ALA A 74 0.52 18.40 3.03
N ALA A 75 1.07 18.11 4.22
CA ALA A 75 2.46 18.40 4.55
C ALA A 75 3.47 17.37 4.02
N THR A 76 3.04 16.12 3.74
CA THR A 76 3.96 15.01 3.41
C THR A 76 3.74 14.38 2.04
N SER A 77 2.78 14.86 1.23
CA SER A 77 2.63 14.38 -0.14
C SER A 77 3.61 15.11 -1.07
N THR A 78 4.63 14.39 -1.54
CA THR A 78 5.67 14.94 -2.42
C THR A 78 5.73 14.17 -3.75
N GLU A 79 6.43 14.70 -4.75
CA GLU A 79 6.60 14.02 -6.05
C GLU A 79 7.31 12.65 -5.92
N HIS A 80 8.27 12.54 -5.00
CA HIS A 80 9.05 11.32 -4.78
C HIS A 80 8.39 10.33 -3.80
N ALA A 81 7.44 10.80 -3.00
CA ALA A 81 6.65 9.99 -2.07
C ALA A 81 5.18 10.50 -2.02
N PRO A 82 4.38 10.24 -3.07
CA PRO A 82 3.01 10.74 -3.16
C PRO A 82 2.05 9.99 -2.22
N TRP A 83 1.06 10.73 -1.70
CA TRP A 83 -0.13 10.16 -1.09
C TRP A 83 -1.27 10.02 -2.11
N TYR A 84 -1.99 8.90 -2.02
CA TYR A 84 -3.25 8.67 -2.72
C TYR A 84 -4.37 8.46 -1.72
N VAL A 85 -5.40 9.31 -1.77
CA VAL A 85 -6.63 9.17 -0.97
C VAL A 85 -7.59 8.25 -1.73
N ILE A 86 -7.79 7.04 -1.21
CA ILE A 86 -8.55 5.98 -1.86
C ILE A 86 -9.93 5.84 -1.19
N PRO A 87 -11.05 5.97 -1.93
CA PRO A 87 -12.37 5.71 -1.37
C PRO A 87 -12.48 4.24 -0.98
N ALA A 88 -12.72 3.99 0.31
CA ALA A 88 -12.62 2.65 0.90
C ALA A 88 -13.96 2.10 1.41
N ASP A 89 -15.07 2.76 1.07
CA ASP A 89 -16.41 2.27 1.44
C ASP A 89 -16.76 0.97 0.72
N LYS A 90 -16.41 0.89 -0.57
CA LYS A 90 -16.53 -0.35 -1.35
C LYS A 90 -15.17 -1.02 -1.44
N LYS A 91 -15.01 -2.16 -0.74
CA LYS A 91 -13.74 -2.90 -0.70
C LYS A 91 -13.18 -3.22 -2.10
N TRP A 92 -14.01 -3.63 -3.04
CA TRP A 92 -13.57 -3.95 -4.39
C TRP A 92 -13.04 -2.72 -5.15
N VAL A 93 -13.65 -1.54 -4.96
CA VAL A 93 -13.18 -0.27 -5.53
C VAL A 93 -11.80 0.08 -4.97
N SER A 94 -11.65 0.05 -3.65
CA SER A 94 -10.35 0.37 -3.02
C SER A 94 -9.23 -0.58 -3.46
N ARG A 95 -9.52 -1.89 -3.60
CA ARG A 95 -8.56 -2.89 -4.07
C ARG A 95 -8.16 -2.65 -5.51
N ALA A 96 -9.13 -2.37 -6.39
CA ALA A 96 -8.86 -2.06 -7.79
C ALA A 96 -8.01 -0.80 -7.91
N ALA A 97 -8.36 0.28 -7.21
CA ALA A 97 -7.61 1.54 -7.25
C ALA A 97 -6.16 1.38 -6.78
N VAL A 98 -5.93 0.74 -5.62
CA VAL A 98 -4.58 0.46 -5.11
C VAL A 98 -3.79 -0.41 -6.10
N ALA A 99 -4.40 -1.49 -6.62
CA ALA A 99 -3.74 -2.38 -7.57
C ALA A 99 -3.35 -1.65 -8.86
N THR A 100 -4.22 -0.80 -9.41
CA THR A 100 -3.95 -0.01 -10.61
C THR A 100 -2.80 0.97 -10.39
N ILE A 101 -2.80 1.71 -9.28
CA ILE A 101 -1.74 2.69 -8.97
C ILE A 101 -0.40 1.97 -8.78
N LEU A 102 -0.39 0.85 -8.04
CA LEU A 102 0.82 0.10 -7.79
C LEU A 102 1.37 -0.55 -9.07
N ALA A 103 0.52 -1.17 -9.88
CA ALA A 103 0.92 -1.73 -11.16
C ALA A 103 1.50 -0.66 -12.10
N GLY A 104 0.84 0.50 -12.21
CA GLY A 104 1.35 1.62 -12.99
C GLY A 104 2.70 2.14 -12.48
N THR A 105 2.88 2.20 -11.15
CA THR A 105 4.15 2.59 -10.54
C THR A 105 5.27 1.60 -10.89
N ILE A 106 4.99 0.29 -10.80
CA ILE A 106 5.98 -0.75 -11.13
C ILE A 106 6.32 -0.73 -12.62
N GLN A 107 5.34 -0.49 -13.50
CA GLN A 107 5.57 -0.38 -14.94
C GLN A 107 6.52 0.79 -15.28
N GLN A 108 6.40 1.91 -14.59
CA GLN A 108 7.29 3.07 -14.78
C GLN A 108 8.75 2.80 -14.39
N LEU A 109 9.04 1.73 -13.63
CA LEU A 109 10.41 1.34 -13.30
C LEU A 109 11.15 0.70 -14.49
N GLY A 110 10.44 0.35 -15.57
CA GLY A 110 11.06 -0.24 -16.76
C GLY A 110 11.69 -1.62 -16.51
N LEU A 111 11.13 -2.40 -15.58
CA LEU A 111 11.66 -3.72 -15.23
C LEU A 111 11.54 -4.68 -16.42
N THR A 112 12.63 -5.35 -16.73
CA THR A 112 12.68 -6.42 -17.75
C THR A 112 13.25 -7.68 -17.12
N TRP A 113 12.88 -8.84 -17.69
CA TRP A 113 13.56 -10.08 -17.37
C TRP A 113 15.05 -9.96 -17.71
N PRO A 114 15.95 -10.57 -16.91
CA PRO A 114 17.37 -10.63 -17.27
C PRO A 114 17.55 -11.32 -18.62
N ALA A 115 18.45 -10.78 -19.45
CA ALA A 115 18.84 -11.44 -20.68
C ALA A 115 19.58 -12.74 -20.36
N VAL A 116 19.25 -13.82 -21.08
CA VAL A 116 20.02 -15.05 -21.04
C VAL A 116 21.17 -14.91 -22.02
N SER A 117 22.40 -15.06 -21.54
CA SER A 117 23.58 -15.03 -22.41
C SER A 117 23.62 -16.28 -23.30
N GLY A 118 24.30 -16.19 -24.44
CA GLY A 118 24.47 -17.35 -25.33
C GLY A 118 25.15 -18.55 -24.65
N GLU A 119 26.05 -18.30 -23.69
CA GLU A 119 26.68 -19.32 -22.88
C GLU A 119 25.67 -20.04 -21.97
N GLN A 120 24.86 -19.27 -21.22
CA GLN A 120 23.79 -19.82 -20.38
C GLN A 120 22.77 -20.62 -21.19
N GLU A 121 22.45 -20.20 -22.42
CA GLU A 121 21.58 -21.00 -23.29
C GLU A 121 22.17 -22.37 -23.62
N GLN A 122 23.49 -22.46 -23.84
CA GLN A 122 24.16 -23.74 -24.11
C GLN A 122 24.21 -24.61 -22.85
N GLU A 123 24.41 -24.01 -21.68
CA GLU A 123 24.33 -24.71 -20.39
C GLU A 123 22.94 -25.30 -20.17
N ILE A 124 21.89 -24.51 -20.38
CA ILE A 124 20.50 -24.96 -20.27
C ILE A 124 20.22 -26.11 -21.25
N LYS A 125 20.64 -25.99 -22.51
CA LYS A 125 20.49 -27.06 -23.51
C LYS A 125 21.23 -28.33 -23.10
N SER A 126 22.42 -28.20 -22.54
CA SER A 126 23.25 -29.32 -22.09
C SER A 126 22.66 -30.00 -20.84
N ALA A 127 22.19 -29.21 -19.87
CA ALA A 127 21.51 -29.71 -18.67
C ALA A 127 20.23 -30.47 -19.02
N ARG A 128 19.42 -29.93 -19.94
CA ARG A 128 18.21 -30.58 -20.43
C ARG A 128 18.51 -31.95 -21.04
N LYS A 129 19.51 -32.04 -21.93
CA LYS A 129 19.90 -33.32 -22.55
C LYS A 129 20.35 -34.37 -21.54
N LYS A 130 21.03 -33.97 -20.46
CA LYS A 130 21.46 -34.90 -19.41
C LYS A 130 20.27 -35.49 -18.66
N LEU A 131 19.32 -34.64 -18.26
CA LEU A 131 18.13 -35.07 -17.52
C LEU A 131 17.18 -35.93 -18.37
N GLU A 132 17.07 -35.67 -19.67
CA GLU A 132 16.24 -36.49 -20.57
C GLU A 132 16.87 -37.87 -20.88
N ALA A 133 18.14 -38.08 -20.53
CA ALA A 133 18.87 -39.32 -20.75
C ALA A 133 18.97 -40.22 -19.50
N GLU A 134 18.43 -39.77 -18.36
CA GLU A 134 18.21 -40.59 -17.15
C GLU A 134 16.93 -41.44 -17.27
#